data_AF-A0A286IFV3-F1
#
_entry.id   AF-A0A286IFV3-F1
#
_cell.length_a   1.000
_cell.length_b   1.000
_cell.length_c   1.000
_cell.angle_alpha   90.00
_cell.angle_beta   90.00
_cell.angle_gamma   90.00
#
_symmetry.space_group_name_H-M   'P 1'
#
loop_
_entity.id
_entity.type
_entity.pdbx_description
1 polymer ?
#
loop_
_entity_poly.entity_id
_entity_poly.type
_entity_poly.pdbx_seq_one_letter_code
_entity_poly.pdbx_strand_id
1 'polypeptide(L)'
;MQKAQQTHSVRIKHLLRAGEVFDRKTLAAEPSLFASKWFDYRFISPYRATMLFVRTYQDVFRRKIAQVVDKGLASNVSGIKATSLKNNDQVRTQVWKARQRADEVGMPYDLYIEAAFEFALNRNRTMMPQPNQLHFPGNAEESWKSFRDKVWADRIRNGLFKVTHPAYRVENYRGLVAQDEYRQFVRLQASDFHKPLRHVMQRYCFEFEQMPPEIFEGIVSPEVFDNELAVARQEADRSVFDPEPLQPFEKDDLWPSCFGLPHARNPEASPCSDCRECAGCKLVGEGILKKLMERHGSTEPKDDHKKTLARERKRKQRRLEKERATTDAKPENETRALDLPPENRASIGPEITLGSPEAGVTLSN
;
A
#
# COMPACT_ATOMS: atom_id res chain seq x y z
N MET A 1 -22.24 -4.65 25.04
CA MET A 1 -21.29 -3.62 25.56
C MET A 1 -19.82 -4.05 25.49
N GLN A 2 -19.45 -5.30 25.84
CA GLN A 2 -18.05 -5.76 25.81
C GLN A 2 -17.39 -5.77 24.41
N LYS A 3 -18.12 -6.16 23.36
CA LYS A 3 -17.61 -6.18 21.98
C LYS A 3 -17.32 -4.77 21.41
N ALA A 4 -18.15 -3.79 21.76
CA ALA A 4 -17.95 -2.39 21.35
C ALA A 4 -16.74 -1.72 21.98
N GLN A 5 -16.48 -2.05 23.24
CA GLN A 5 -15.23 -1.64 23.89
C GLN A 5 -14.01 -2.32 23.24
N GLN A 6 -14.17 -3.49 22.62
CA GLN A 6 -13.11 -4.25 21.98
C GLN A 6 -12.70 -3.64 20.62
N THR A 7 -13.65 -3.28 19.74
CA THR A 7 -13.36 -2.68 18.42
C THR A 7 -12.68 -1.32 18.55
N HIS A 8 -13.24 -0.45 19.41
CA HIS A 8 -12.66 0.85 19.76
C HIS A 8 -11.21 0.70 20.26
N SER A 9 -10.99 -0.21 21.22
CA SER A 9 -9.67 -0.49 21.79
C SER A 9 -8.67 -0.97 20.73
N VAL A 10 -9.10 -1.82 19.79
CA VAL A 10 -8.25 -2.29 18.69
C VAL A 10 -7.85 -1.15 17.76
N ARG A 11 -8.79 -0.26 17.40
CA ARG A 11 -8.48 0.88 16.52
C ARG A 11 -7.49 1.86 17.16
N ILE A 12 -7.67 2.17 18.45
CA ILE A 12 -6.72 3.00 19.21
C ILE A 12 -5.32 2.34 19.26
N LYS A 13 -5.25 1.02 19.46
CA LYS A 13 -3.97 0.28 19.40
C LYS A 13 -3.29 0.37 18.03
N HIS A 14 -4.06 0.30 16.94
CA HIS A 14 -3.54 0.48 15.59
C HIS A 14 -2.95 1.88 15.36
N LEU A 15 -3.62 2.92 15.85
CA LEU A 15 -3.14 4.31 15.75
C LEU A 15 -1.84 4.53 16.53
N LEU A 16 -1.78 4.03 17.77
CA LEU A 16 -0.54 4.04 18.57
C LEU A 16 0.58 3.32 17.83
N ARG A 17 0.31 2.11 17.33
CA ARG A 17 1.32 1.32 16.63
C ARG A 17 1.82 2.03 15.36
N ALA A 18 0.94 2.70 14.63
CA ALA A 18 1.33 3.47 13.46
C ALA A 18 2.26 4.64 13.83
N GLY A 19 1.90 5.41 14.87
CA GLY A 19 2.73 6.52 15.37
C GLY A 19 4.08 6.10 15.93
N GLU A 20 4.19 4.88 16.46
CA GLU A 20 5.46 4.33 16.95
C GLU A 20 6.43 3.98 15.82
N VAL A 21 5.93 3.50 14.68
CA VAL A 21 6.76 2.79 13.69
C VAL A 21 6.93 3.51 12.35
N PHE A 22 6.07 4.49 12.05
CA PHE A 22 6.14 5.28 10.82
C PHE A 22 6.49 6.72 11.12
N ASP A 23 7.19 7.35 10.19
CA ASP A 23 7.52 8.78 10.28
C ASP A 23 6.31 9.66 10.00
N ARG A 24 6.38 10.90 10.49
CA ARG A 24 5.35 11.92 10.31
C ARG A 24 4.97 12.11 8.85
N LYS A 25 5.94 12.19 7.94
CA LYS A 25 5.68 12.41 6.51
C LYS A 25 4.83 11.29 5.91
N THR A 26 5.11 10.04 6.28
CA THR A 26 4.38 8.86 5.82
C THR A 26 2.96 8.84 6.35
N LEU A 27 2.74 9.22 7.61
CA LEU A 27 1.40 9.29 8.21
C LEU A 27 0.58 10.46 7.67
N ALA A 28 1.22 11.61 7.42
CA ALA A 28 0.58 12.82 6.91
C ALA A 28 -0.02 12.67 5.50
N ALA A 29 0.41 11.66 4.74
CA ALA A 29 -0.15 11.36 3.42
C ALA A 29 -1.49 10.59 3.47
N GLU A 30 -1.87 9.97 4.60
CA GLU A 30 -3.09 9.14 4.65
C GLU A 30 -4.41 9.87 4.35
N PRO A 31 -4.65 11.12 4.79
CA PRO A 31 -5.90 11.81 4.52
C PRO A 31 -6.17 12.01 3.03
N SER A 32 -5.15 12.37 2.24
CA SER A 32 -5.31 12.60 0.80
C SER A 32 -5.63 11.31 0.03
N LEU A 33 -5.37 10.14 0.62
CA LEU A 33 -5.70 8.84 0.03
C LEU A 33 -7.15 8.43 0.28
N PHE A 34 -7.87 9.10 1.18
CA PHE A 34 -9.20 8.65 1.60
C PHE A 34 -10.20 8.55 0.43
N ALA A 35 -10.21 9.56 -0.44
CA ALA A 35 -11.13 9.62 -1.58
C ALA A 35 -10.73 8.67 -2.72
N SER A 36 -9.44 8.32 -2.87
CA SER A 36 -9.00 7.38 -3.91
C SER A 36 -9.06 5.92 -3.48
N LYS A 37 -8.97 5.61 -2.18
CA LYS A 37 -9.04 4.22 -1.66
C LYS A 37 -10.25 3.46 -2.19
N TRP A 38 -10.04 2.17 -2.47
CA TRP A 38 -11.14 1.23 -2.66
C TRP A 38 -12.06 1.22 -1.43
N PHE A 39 -13.37 1.12 -1.67
CA PHE A 39 -14.42 1.38 -0.68
C PHE A 39 -14.25 0.60 0.63
N ASP A 40 -13.93 -0.70 0.58
CA ASP A 40 -13.68 -1.53 1.78
C ASP A 40 -12.58 -1.01 2.69
N TYR A 41 -11.65 -0.22 2.15
CA TYR A 41 -10.47 0.23 2.88
C TYR A 41 -10.65 1.62 3.50
N ARG A 42 -11.72 2.34 3.15
CA ARG A 42 -11.97 3.71 3.60
C ARG A 42 -12.30 3.80 5.08
N PHE A 43 -12.89 2.75 5.65
CA PHE A 43 -13.32 2.74 7.05
C PHE A 43 -12.43 1.90 7.96
N ILE A 44 -11.32 1.33 7.47
CA ILE A 44 -10.34 0.62 8.29
C ILE A 44 -9.11 1.49 8.55
N SER A 45 -8.50 1.36 9.74
CA SER A 45 -7.27 2.09 10.07
C SER A 45 -6.13 1.75 9.07
N PRO A 46 -5.25 2.68 8.70
CA PRO A 46 -4.12 2.47 7.79
C PRO A 46 -3.21 1.30 8.19
N TYR A 47 -3.04 1.06 9.50
CA TYR A 47 -2.32 -0.12 9.98
C TYR A 47 -3.03 -1.42 9.60
N ARG A 48 -4.34 -1.52 9.84
CA ARG A 48 -5.18 -2.67 9.42
C ARG A 48 -5.17 -2.83 7.90
N ALA A 49 -5.31 -1.74 7.14
CA ALA A 49 -5.21 -1.76 5.68
C ALA A 49 -3.84 -2.30 5.21
N THR A 50 -2.76 -1.91 5.87
CA THR A 50 -1.42 -2.41 5.58
C THR A 50 -1.29 -3.91 5.88
N MET A 51 -1.89 -4.39 6.98
CA MET A 51 -1.90 -5.84 7.28
C MET A 51 -2.77 -6.64 6.30
N LEU A 52 -3.89 -6.07 5.84
CA LEU A 52 -4.71 -6.65 4.79
C LEU A 52 -3.91 -6.75 3.49
N PHE A 53 -3.27 -5.67 3.06
CA PHE A 53 -2.40 -5.63 1.88
C PHE A 53 -1.30 -6.70 1.93
N VAL A 54 -0.64 -6.88 3.08
CA VAL A 54 0.37 -7.94 3.26
C VAL A 54 -0.22 -9.32 3.03
N ARG A 55 -1.37 -9.63 3.66
CA ARG A 55 -2.01 -10.95 3.52
C ARG A 55 -2.39 -11.20 2.07
N THR A 56 -3.05 -10.23 1.45
CA THR A 56 -3.42 -10.29 0.04
C THR A 56 -2.21 -10.49 -0.87
N TYR A 57 -1.10 -9.79 -0.62
CA TYR A 57 0.14 -10.00 -1.35
C TYR A 57 0.68 -11.42 -1.20
N GLN A 58 0.73 -11.94 0.02
CA GLN A 58 1.19 -13.32 0.27
C GLN A 58 0.31 -14.35 -0.44
N ASP A 59 -1.01 -14.15 -0.43
CA ASP A 59 -1.96 -15.08 -1.06
C ASP A 59 -1.86 -15.05 -2.58
N VAL A 60 -1.79 -13.86 -3.19
CA VAL A 60 -1.55 -13.71 -4.63
C VAL A 60 -0.19 -14.30 -5.02
N PHE A 61 0.84 -14.07 -4.23
CA PHE A 61 2.18 -14.63 -4.45
C PHE A 61 2.18 -16.15 -4.47
N ARG A 62 1.55 -16.80 -3.48
CA ARG A 62 1.43 -18.27 -3.46
C ARG A 62 0.67 -18.80 -4.67
N ARG A 63 -0.46 -18.17 -5.02
CA ARG A 63 -1.25 -18.58 -6.19
C ARG A 63 -0.45 -18.47 -7.49
N LYS A 64 0.28 -17.36 -7.70
CA LYS A 64 1.07 -17.16 -8.92
C LYS A 64 2.31 -18.06 -8.98
N ILE A 65 2.98 -18.33 -7.84
CA ILE A 65 4.07 -19.33 -7.79
C ILE A 65 3.55 -20.74 -8.11
N ALA A 66 2.39 -21.13 -7.57
CA ALA A 66 1.79 -22.44 -7.86
C ALA A 66 1.43 -22.62 -9.35
N GLN A 67 1.14 -21.51 -10.05
CA GLN A 67 0.82 -21.51 -11.48
C GLN A 67 2.06 -21.52 -12.38
N VAL A 68 3.10 -20.75 -12.02
CA VAL A 68 4.23 -20.47 -12.91
C VAL A 68 5.46 -21.33 -12.62
N VAL A 69 5.66 -21.75 -11.36
CA VAL A 69 6.90 -22.43 -10.93
C VAL A 69 6.61 -23.87 -10.53
N ASP A 70 6.01 -24.08 -9.36
CA ASP A 70 5.79 -25.40 -8.78
C ASP A 70 4.73 -25.33 -7.65
N LYS A 71 3.77 -26.28 -7.66
CA LYS A 71 2.68 -26.35 -6.68
C LYS A 71 3.15 -26.70 -5.26
N GLY A 72 4.15 -27.58 -5.12
CA GLY A 72 4.74 -27.97 -3.84
C GLY A 72 5.54 -26.84 -3.20
N LEU A 73 6.29 -26.07 -4.00
CA LEU A 73 7.05 -24.92 -3.50
C LEU A 73 6.16 -23.78 -2.98
N ALA A 74 4.97 -23.61 -3.58
CA ALA A 74 4.03 -22.53 -3.25
C ALA A 74 3.60 -22.50 -1.76
N SER A 75 3.54 -23.66 -1.10
CA SER A 75 3.16 -23.76 0.32
C SER A 75 4.20 -23.15 1.27
N ASN A 76 5.47 -23.12 0.87
CA ASN A 76 6.60 -22.72 1.71
C ASN A 76 7.13 -21.31 1.42
N VAL A 77 6.54 -20.60 0.45
CA VAL A 77 6.95 -19.25 0.06
C VAL A 77 5.85 -18.23 0.39
N SER A 78 6.27 -17.01 0.74
CA SER A 78 5.33 -15.92 1.06
C SER A 78 5.69 -14.58 0.45
N GLY A 79 6.85 -14.48 -0.23
CA GLY A 79 7.43 -13.22 -0.71
C GLY A 79 7.90 -12.28 0.42
N ILE A 80 7.03 -12.01 1.40
CA ILE A 80 7.29 -11.23 2.62
C ILE A 80 7.11 -12.13 3.84
N LYS A 81 8.12 -12.19 4.73
CA LYS A 81 8.01 -12.92 6.00
C LYS A 81 7.41 -12.02 7.08
N ALA A 82 6.55 -12.57 7.94
CA ALA A 82 5.95 -11.84 9.06
C ALA A 82 7.02 -11.30 10.05
N THR A 83 8.10 -12.04 10.25
CA THR A 83 9.26 -11.63 11.05
C THR A 83 9.93 -10.38 10.48
N SER A 84 10.02 -10.26 9.15
CA SER A 84 10.57 -9.08 8.48
C SER A 84 9.72 -7.84 8.74
N LEU A 85 8.39 -7.93 8.75
CA LEU A 85 7.52 -6.78 9.06
C LEU A 85 7.68 -6.30 10.50
N LYS A 86 7.94 -7.23 11.44
CA LYS A 86 8.15 -6.91 12.85
C LYS A 86 9.52 -6.28 13.10
N ASN A 87 10.58 -6.88 12.54
CA ASN A 87 11.96 -6.59 12.94
C ASN A 87 12.71 -5.71 11.93
N ASN A 88 12.19 -5.49 10.73
CA ASN A 88 12.84 -4.71 9.69
C ASN A 88 12.01 -3.48 9.31
N ASP A 89 12.47 -2.32 9.78
CA ASP A 89 11.84 -1.03 9.55
C ASP A 89 11.74 -0.67 8.07
N GLN A 90 12.76 -1.00 7.28
CA GLN A 90 12.78 -0.73 5.85
C GLN A 90 11.69 -1.52 5.13
N VAL A 91 11.57 -2.82 5.40
CA VAL A 91 10.52 -3.67 4.82
C VAL A 91 9.14 -3.17 5.22
N ARG A 92 8.96 -2.79 6.49
CA ARG A 92 7.68 -2.25 6.97
C ARG A 92 7.30 -0.94 6.28
N THR A 93 8.25 0.00 6.13
CA THR A 93 8.00 1.24 5.38
C THR A 93 7.75 0.99 3.90
N GLN A 94 8.46 0.05 3.27
CA GLN A 94 8.25 -0.32 1.87
C GLN A 94 6.84 -0.85 1.64
N VAL A 95 6.36 -1.74 2.50
CA VAL A 95 5.01 -2.31 2.42
C VAL A 95 3.95 -1.25 2.65
N TRP A 96 4.14 -0.36 3.65
CA TRP A 96 3.21 0.74 3.88
C TRP A 96 3.09 1.64 2.65
N LYS A 97 4.23 2.04 2.06
CA LYS A 97 4.24 2.86 0.84
C LYS A 97 3.65 2.13 -0.37
N ALA A 98 3.93 0.84 -0.54
CA ALA A 98 3.31 0.03 -1.59
C ALA A 98 1.79 0.02 -1.47
N ARG A 99 1.27 -0.13 -0.26
CA ARG A 99 -0.16 -0.02 0.02
C ARG A 99 -0.69 1.39 -0.24
N GLN A 100 0.02 2.46 0.13
CA GLN A 100 -0.36 3.84 -0.23
C GLN A 100 -0.49 4.00 -1.76
N ARG A 101 0.44 3.44 -2.54
CA ARG A 101 0.36 3.45 -4.01
C ARG A 101 -0.84 2.68 -4.54
N ALA A 102 -1.20 1.55 -3.93
CA ALA A 102 -2.42 0.84 -4.31
C ALA A 102 -3.68 1.65 -3.98
N ASP A 103 -3.69 2.33 -2.82
CA ASP A 103 -4.77 3.22 -2.42
C ASP A 103 -4.93 4.42 -3.36
N GLU A 104 -3.83 4.98 -3.87
CA GLU A 104 -3.85 6.06 -4.89
C GLU A 104 -4.60 5.65 -6.16
N VAL A 105 -4.59 4.36 -6.50
CA VAL A 105 -5.24 3.82 -7.71
C VAL A 105 -6.72 3.52 -7.48
N GLY A 106 -7.10 3.16 -6.25
CA GLY A 106 -8.50 2.84 -5.93
C GLY A 106 -8.98 1.47 -6.40
N MET A 107 -8.06 0.53 -6.61
CA MET A 107 -8.39 -0.86 -6.93
C MET A 107 -8.38 -1.75 -5.67
N PRO A 108 -9.16 -2.84 -5.66
CA PRO A 108 -8.95 -3.94 -4.72
C PRO A 108 -7.49 -4.42 -4.73
N TYR A 109 -6.95 -4.71 -3.54
CA TYR A 109 -5.52 -5.06 -3.41
C TYR A 109 -5.15 -6.33 -4.18
N ASP A 110 -6.02 -7.33 -4.21
CA ASP A 110 -5.80 -8.59 -4.92
C ASP A 110 -5.62 -8.34 -6.42
N LEU A 111 -6.52 -7.55 -7.01
CA LEU A 111 -6.47 -7.19 -8.42
C LEU A 111 -5.25 -6.32 -8.75
N TYR A 112 -4.93 -5.35 -7.90
CA TYR A 112 -3.73 -4.51 -8.10
C TYR A 112 -2.44 -5.34 -8.08
N ILE A 113 -2.31 -6.25 -7.11
CA ILE A 113 -1.12 -7.09 -6.97
C ILE A 113 -1.04 -8.13 -8.11
N GLU A 114 -2.16 -8.74 -8.47
CA GLU A 114 -2.25 -9.67 -9.61
C GLU A 114 -1.83 -9.01 -10.92
N ALA A 115 -2.39 -7.82 -11.21
CA ALA A 115 -2.03 -7.06 -12.40
C ALA A 115 -0.53 -6.74 -12.42
N ALA A 116 0.06 -6.35 -11.28
CA ALA A 116 1.49 -6.07 -11.19
C ALA A 116 2.34 -7.32 -11.46
N PHE A 117 1.91 -8.50 -11.00
CA PHE A 117 2.62 -9.76 -11.25
C PHE A 117 2.50 -10.18 -12.71
N GLU A 118 1.32 -10.08 -13.30
CA GLU A 118 1.11 -10.37 -14.72
C GLU A 118 1.92 -9.44 -15.61
N PHE A 119 1.96 -8.15 -15.29
CA PHE A 119 2.80 -7.19 -16.01
C PHE A 119 4.29 -7.54 -15.91
N ALA A 120 4.77 -7.97 -14.74
CA ALA A 120 6.15 -8.45 -14.57
C ALA A 120 6.44 -9.71 -15.41
N LEU A 121 5.52 -10.68 -15.42
CA LEU A 121 5.66 -11.91 -16.19
C LEU A 121 5.65 -11.66 -17.70
N ASN A 122 4.77 -10.78 -18.19
CA ASN A 122 4.72 -10.38 -19.60
C ASN A 122 6.00 -9.68 -20.07
N ARG A 123 6.82 -9.19 -19.14
CA ARG A 123 8.14 -8.61 -19.39
C ARG A 123 9.28 -9.58 -19.07
N ASN A 124 8.99 -10.87 -18.98
CA ASN A 124 9.93 -11.96 -18.74
C ASN A 124 10.79 -11.76 -17.48
N ARG A 125 10.24 -11.15 -16.42
CA ARG A 125 10.97 -11.07 -15.14
C ARG A 125 11.04 -12.45 -14.50
N THR A 126 12.25 -12.90 -14.19
CA THR A 126 12.50 -14.19 -13.52
C THR A 126 11.93 -14.26 -12.10
N MET A 127 11.82 -13.10 -11.43
CA MET A 127 11.36 -13.01 -10.05
C MET A 127 10.13 -12.10 -9.95
N MET A 128 9.16 -12.53 -9.15
CA MET A 128 7.99 -11.72 -8.81
C MET A 128 8.41 -10.43 -8.11
N PRO A 129 7.75 -9.29 -8.42
CA PRO A 129 8.11 -8.01 -7.84
C PRO A 129 7.86 -7.99 -6.32
N GLN A 130 8.81 -7.42 -5.59
CA GLN A 130 8.65 -7.06 -4.18
C GLN A 130 7.60 -5.94 -4.03
N PRO A 131 7.03 -5.71 -2.83
CA PRO A 131 5.99 -4.70 -2.64
C PRO A 131 6.36 -3.30 -3.16
N ASN A 132 7.59 -2.86 -2.90
CA ASN A 132 8.08 -1.56 -3.38
C ASN A 132 8.32 -1.51 -4.90
N GLN A 133 8.14 -2.60 -5.63
CA GLN A 133 8.34 -2.70 -7.07
C GLN A 133 7.02 -2.83 -7.85
N LEU A 134 5.87 -2.93 -7.17
CA LEU A 134 4.56 -3.12 -7.79
C LEU A 134 4.10 -1.94 -8.66
N HIS A 135 4.71 -0.77 -8.51
CA HIS A 135 4.32 0.45 -9.23
C HIS A 135 5.19 0.76 -10.45
N PHE A 136 6.22 -0.07 -10.75
CA PHE A 136 7.08 0.03 -11.94
C PHE A 136 7.53 1.46 -12.31
N PRO A 137 8.34 2.14 -11.48
CA PRO A 137 8.77 3.49 -11.77
C PRO A 137 9.72 3.55 -12.98
N GLY A 138 9.84 4.74 -13.59
CA GLY A 138 10.78 5.00 -14.68
C GLY A 138 10.21 4.63 -16.06
N ASN A 139 11.01 4.01 -16.92
CA ASN A 139 10.64 3.75 -18.32
C ASN A 139 9.44 2.81 -18.52
N ALA A 140 9.06 2.04 -17.50
CA ALA A 140 7.92 1.12 -17.54
C ALA A 140 6.64 1.73 -16.96
N GLU A 141 6.67 2.96 -16.43
CA GLU A 141 5.57 3.54 -15.67
C GLU A 141 4.32 3.74 -16.54
N GLU A 142 4.47 4.28 -17.75
CA GLU A 142 3.34 4.55 -18.64
C GLU A 142 2.71 3.25 -19.16
N SER A 143 3.53 2.29 -19.58
CA SER A 143 3.06 0.97 -19.99
C SER A 143 2.36 0.24 -18.84
N TRP A 144 2.85 0.39 -17.61
CA TRP A 144 2.22 -0.18 -16.42
C TRP A 144 0.86 0.47 -16.15
N LYS A 145 0.76 1.80 -16.17
CA LYS A 145 -0.50 2.53 -15.99
C LYS A 145 -1.55 2.08 -17.01
N SER A 146 -1.17 2.08 -18.30
CA SER A 146 -2.06 1.64 -19.38
C SER A 146 -2.54 0.19 -19.20
N PHE A 147 -1.63 -0.73 -18.87
CA PHE A 147 -1.98 -2.13 -18.62
C PHE A 147 -2.93 -2.27 -17.42
N ARG A 148 -2.58 -1.65 -16.29
CA ARG A 148 -3.37 -1.67 -15.05
C ARG A 148 -4.77 -1.09 -15.26
N ASP A 149 -4.87 0.05 -15.95
CA ASP A 149 -6.14 0.74 -16.18
C ASP A 149 -7.04 -0.05 -17.12
N LYS A 150 -6.46 -0.75 -18.10
CA LYS A 150 -7.20 -1.72 -18.93
C LYS A 150 -7.72 -2.89 -18.10
N VAL A 151 -6.88 -3.52 -17.28
CA VAL A 151 -7.30 -4.61 -16.39
C VAL A 151 -8.43 -4.14 -15.46
N TRP A 152 -8.33 -2.92 -14.95
CA TRP A 152 -9.36 -2.35 -14.11
C TRP A 152 -10.67 -2.13 -14.86
N ALA A 153 -10.62 -1.47 -16.02
CA ALA A 153 -11.79 -1.21 -16.85
C ALA A 153 -12.49 -2.52 -17.28
N ASP A 154 -11.73 -3.54 -17.66
CA ASP A 154 -12.27 -4.85 -18.01
C ASP A 154 -12.94 -5.53 -16.80
N ARG A 155 -12.35 -5.41 -15.60
CA ARG A 155 -12.96 -5.94 -14.37
C ARG A 155 -14.24 -5.21 -14.02
N ILE A 156 -14.28 -3.88 -14.13
CA ILE A 156 -15.48 -3.07 -13.90
C ILE A 156 -16.59 -3.45 -14.90
N ARG A 157 -16.25 -3.54 -16.18
CA ARG A 157 -17.20 -3.91 -17.23
C ARG A 157 -17.85 -5.27 -16.98
N ASN A 158 -17.06 -6.26 -16.57
CA ASN A 158 -17.50 -7.65 -16.46
C ASN A 158 -18.04 -8.02 -15.07
N GLY A 159 -17.77 -7.21 -14.04
CA GLY A 159 -18.09 -7.54 -12.65
C GLY A 159 -19.17 -6.66 -12.03
N LEU A 160 -19.78 -7.16 -10.96
CA LEU A 160 -20.44 -6.38 -9.92
C LEU A 160 -19.63 -6.60 -8.64
N PHE A 161 -19.32 -5.53 -7.91
CA PHE A 161 -18.42 -5.59 -6.77
C PHE A 161 -19.20 -5.52 -5.48
N LYS A 162 -19.17 -6.61 -4.70
CA LYS A 162 -19.62 -6.56 -3.31
C LYS A 162 -18.57 -5.83 -2.49
N VAL A 163 -18.94 -4.72 -1.89
CA VAL A 163 -18.19 -4.15 -0.77
C VAL A 163 -18.63 -4.88 0.49
N THR A 164 -17.70 -5.24 1.36
CA THR A 164 -18.00 -6.04 2.57
C THR A 164 -18.17 -5.19 3.82
N HIS A 165 -17.66 -3.95 3.81
CA HIS A 165 -17.66 -3.12 4.99
C HIS A 165 -19.09 -2.73 5.43
N PRO A 166 -19.48 -2.93 6.72
CA PRO A 166 -20.85 -2.68 7.21
C PRO A 166 -21.37 -1.27 7.00
N ALA A 167 -20.47 -0.28 6.94
CA ALA A 167 -20.81 1.12 6.66
C ALA A 167 -21.55 1.35 5.32
N TYR A 168 -21.49 0.40 4.38
CA TYR A 168 -22.16 0.52 3.08
C TYR A 168 -23.54 -0.12 3.03
N ARG A 169 -24.02 -0.72 4.12
CA ARG A 169 -25.38 -1.25 4.20
C ARG A 169 -26.40 -0.12 4.31
N VAL A 170 -27.62 -0.34 3.81
CA VAL A 170 -28.69 0.67 3.78
C VAL A 170 -28.99 1.22 5.18
N GLU A 171 -29.12 0.35 6.17
CA GLU A 171 -29.43 0.69 7.56
C GLU A 171 -28.32 1.53 8.25
N ASN A 172 -27.09 1.43 7.74
CA ASN A 172 -25.91 2.11 8.27
C ASN A 172 -25.58 3.41 7.50
N TYR A 173 -26.38 3.76 6.50
CA TYR A 173 -26.20 4.98 5.73
C TYR A 173 -26.36 6.23 6.61
N ARG A 174 -25.40 7.15 6.52
CA ARG A 174 -25.39 8.43 7.26
C ARG A 174 -25.05 9.62 6.35
N GLY A 175 -25.07 9.43 5.03
CA GLY A 175 -24.69 10.44 4.04
C GLY A 175 -23.25 10.92 4.22
N LEU A 176 -22.33 9.99 4.48
CA LEU A 176 -20.90 10.29 4.45
C LEU A 176 -20.43 10.34 3.00
N VAL A 177 -19.48 11.22 2.69
CA VAL A 177 -18.92 11.36 1.33
C VAL A 177 -18.51 9.99 0.73
N ALA A 178 -17.89 9.13 1.54
CA ALA A 178 -17.48 7.81 1.07
C ALA A 178 -18.66 6.87 0.74
N GLN A 179 -19.81 7.01 1.41
CA GLN A 179 -21.04 6.26 1.11
C GLN A 179 -21.70 6.78 -0.16
N ASP A 180 -21.74 8.11 -0.33
CA ASP A 180 -22.33 8.77 -1.50
C ASP A 180 -21.54 8.45 -2.76
N GLU A 181 -20.21 8.50 -2.69
CA GLU A 181 -19.31 8.10 -3.77
C GLU A 181 -19.47 6.62 -4.16
N TYR A 182 -19.69 5.74 -3.18
CA TYR A 182 -19.96 4.32 -3.47
C TYR A 182 -21.29 4.13 -4.22
N ARG A 183 -22.34 4.80 -3.76
CA ARG A 183 -23.65 4.78 -4.42
C ARG A 183 -23.56 5.30 -5.85
N GLN A 184 -22.82 6.40 -6.04
CA GLN A 184 -22.57 6.95 -7.38
C GLN A 184 -21.75 5.99 -8.24
N PHE A 185 -20.72 5.34 -7.69
CA PHE A 185 -19.95 4.34 -8.41
C PHE A 185 -20.82 3.19 -8.92
N VAL A 186 -21.70 2.64 -8.08
CA VAL A 186 -22.62 1.56 -8.49
C VAL A 186 -23.65 2.07 -9.51
N ARG A 187 -24.17 3.29 -9.34
CA ARG A 187 -25.08 3.91 -10.31
C ARG A 187 -24.43 4.05 -11.69
N LEU A 188 -23.18 4.52 -11.74
CA LEU A 188 -22.38 4.61 -12.97
C LEU A 188 -22.10 3.22 -13.57
N GLN A 189 -21.90 2.20 -12.73
CA GLN A 189 -21.75 0.84 -13.24
C GLN A 189 -23.00 0.33 -13.96
N ALA A 190 -24.18 0.72 -13.49
CA ALA A 190 -25.45 0.36 -14.12
C ALA A 190 -25.64 1.09 -15.45
N SER A 191 -25.36 2.40 -15.51
CA SER A 191 -25.52 3.22 -16.72
C SER A 191 -24.46 2.91 -17.79
N ASP A 192 -23.18 3.01 -17.44
CA ASP A 192 -22.10 3.13 -18.43
C ASP A 192 -21.80 1.78 -19.10
N PHE A 193 -22.04 0.68 -18.38
CA PHE A 193 -21.78 -0.68 -18.88
C PHE A 193 -23.04 -1.40 -19.35
N HIS A 194 -24.17 -0.68 -19.46
CA HIS A 194 -25.45 -1.22 -19.96
C HIS A 194 -25.82 -2.54 -19.28
N LYS A 195 -25.53 -2.65 -17.98
CA LYS A 195 -25.84 -3.87 -17.22
C LYS A 195 -27.36 -3.98 -17.07
N PRO A 196 -27.96 -5.18 -17.20
CA PRO A 196 -29.38 -5.36 -17.01
C PRO A 196 -29.79 -4.83 -15.62
N LEU A 197 -30.71 -3.85 -15.58
CA LEU A 197 -31.02 -3.14 -14.35
C LEU A 197 -31.57 -4.07 -13.27
N ARG A 198 -32.43 -5.04 -13.62
CA ARG A 198 -32.85 -6.12 -12.73
C ARG A 198 -31.69 -6.80 -12.00
N HIS A 199 -30.59 -7.09 -12.69
CA HIS A 199 -29.47 -7.84 -12.12
C HIS A 199 -28.68 -6.98 -11.14
N VAL A 200 -28.52 -5.70 -11.45
CA VAL A 200 -27.91 -4.73 -10.54
C VAL A 200 -28.75 -4.58 -9.28
N MET A 201 -30.07 -4.40 -9.41
CA MET A 201 -30.98 -4.26 -8.25
C MET A 201 -31.03 -5.54 -7.42
N GLN A 202 -31.14 -6.71 -8.07
CA GLN A 202 -31.07 -8.02 -7.40
C GLN A 202 -29.85 -8.12 -6.49
N ARG A 203 -28.66 -7.77 -7.02
CA ARG A 203 -27.40 -7.83 -6.26
C ARG A 203 -27.31 -6.77 -5.17
N TYR A 204 -27.41 -5.48 -5.51
CA TYR A 204 -27.09 -4.41 -4.56
C TYR A 204 -28.23 -4.03 -3.61
N CYS A 205 -29.49 -4.19 -4.03
CA CYS A 205 -30.64 -3.84 -3.19
C CYS A 205 -31.07 -4.99 -2.30
N PHE A 206 -31.10 -6.21 -2.84
CA PHE A 206 -31.71 -7.35 -2.15
C PHE A 206 -30.67 -8.34 -1.61
N GLU A 207 -29.66 -8.74 -2.40
CA GLU A 207 -28.65 -9.70 -1.93
C GLU A 207 -27.65 -9.04 -0.96
N PHE A 208 -27.13 -7.86 -1.31
CA PHE A 208 -26.12 -7.17 -0.51
C PHE A 208 -26.72 -6.16 0.48
N GLU A 209 -27.96 -5.72 0.26
CA GLU A 209 -28.65 -4.70 1.06
C GLU A 209 -27.82 -3.41 1.25
N GLN A 210 -27.22 -2.92 0.18
CA GLN A 210 -26.33 -1.75 0.20
C GLN A 210 -26.95 -0.49 -0.38
N MET A 211 -27.98 -0.66 -1.21
CA MET A 211 -28.61 0.45 -1.92
C MET A 211 -30.13 0.35 -1.88
N PRO A 212 -30.83 1.45 -1.57
CA PRO A 212 -32.25 1.55 -1.87
C PRO A 212 -32.46 1.51 -3.41
N PRO A 213 -33.48 0.79 -3.93
CA PRO A 213 -33.75 0.72 -5.37
C PRO A 213 -33.92 2.09 -6.05
N GLU A 214 -34.43 3.07 -5.31
CA GLU A 214 -34.72 4.43 -5.76
C GLU A 214 -33.46 5.16 -6.29
N ILE A 215 -32.24 4.71 -5.94
CA ILE A 215 -31.01 5.27 -6.50
C ILE A 215 -30.90 5.03 -8.02
N PHE A 216 -31.56 4.00 -8.54
CA PHE A 216 -31.52 3.69 -9.97
C PHE A 216 -32.64 4.39 -10.77
N GLU A 217 -33.48 5.20 -10.12
CA GLU A 217 -34.46 6.03 -10.81
C GLU A 217 -33.75 7.00 -11.78
N GLY A 218 -34.37 7.15 -12.96
CA GLY A 218 -33.87 7.99 -14.04
C GLY A 218 -32.76 7.38 -14.88
N ILE A 219 -32.31 6.14 -14.62
CA ILE A 219 -31.47 5.38 -15.57
C ILE A 219 -32.31 4.91 -16.76
N VAL A 220 -33.55 4.51 -16.50
CA VAL A 220 -34.55 4.06 -17.49
C VAL A 220 -35.86 4.82 -17.29
N SER A 221 -36.84 4.63 -18.19
CA SER A 221 -38.17 5.21 -18.01
C SER A 221 -38.87 4.65 -16.75
N PRO A 222 -39.79 5.40 -16.13
CA PRO A 222 -40.49 4.96 -14.92
C PRO A 222 -41.17 3.59 -15.07
N GLU A 223 -41.84 3.35 -16.19
CA GLU A 223 -42.52 2.07 -16.47
C GLU A 223 -41.55 0.89 -16.53
N VAL A 224 -40.37 1.08 -17.15
CA VAL A 224 -39.33 0.04 -17.22
C VAL A 224 -38.73 -0.18 -15.84
N PHE A 225 -38.49 0.89 -15.08
CA PHE A 225 -37.98 0.79 -13.71
C PHE A 225 -38.91 -0.03 -12.81
N ASP A 226 -40.21 0.28 -12.81
CA ASP A 226 -41.20 -0.42 -11.99
C ASP A 226 -41.28 -1.91 -12.34
N ASN A 227 -41.24 -2.24 -13.63
CA ASN A 227 -41.22 -3.62 -14.10
C ASN A 227 -39.96 -4.37 -13.65
N GLU A 228 -38.77 -3.79 -13.91
CA GLU A 228 -37.50 -4.41 -13.51
C GLU A 228 -37.39 -4.58 -11.99
N LEU A 229 -37.94 -3.64 -11.21
CA LEU A 229 -37.99 -3.69 -9.76
C LEU A 229 -38.92 -4.80 -9.26
N ALA A 230 -40.11 -4.94 -9.86
CA ALA A 230 -41.04 -6.00 -9.53
C ALA A 230 -40.44 -7.39 -9.78
N VAL A 231 -39.75 -7.57 -10.91
CA VAL A 231 -39.04 -8.82 -11.26
C VAL A 231 -37.91 -9.08 -10.26
N ALA A 232 -37.06 -8.08 -9.97
CA ALA A 232 -35.94 -8.24 -9.04
C ALA A 232 -36.40 -8.63 -7.63
N ARG A 233 -37.52 -8.05 -7.14
CA ARG A 233 -38.12 -8.44 -5.85
C ARG A 233 -38.61 -9.88 -5.87
N GLN A 234 -39.34 -10.28 -6.90
CA GLN A 234 -39.84 -11.64 -7.03
C GLN A 234 -38.69 -12.66 -7.08
N GLU A 235 -37.59 -12.35 -7.76
CA GLU A 235 -36.40 -13.20 -7.80
C GLU A 235 -35.70 -13.28 -6.44
N ALA A 236 -35.63 -12.17 -5.70
CA ALA A 236 -35.07 -12.15 -4.35
C ALA A 236 -35.90 -13.01 -3.38
N ASP A 237 -37.23 -12.91 -3.42
CA ASP A 237 -38.14 -13.70 -2.57
C ASP A 237 -38.05 -15.21 -2.86
N ARG A 238 -37.78 -15.58 -4.12
CA ARG A 238 -37.58 -16.98 -4.52
C ARG A 238 -36.20 -17.51 -4.19
N SER A 239 -35.23 -16.63 -3.99
CA SER A 239 -33.87 -17.06 -3.74
C SER A 239 -33.74 -17.52 -2.30
N VAL A 240 -33.23 -18.74 -2.12
CA VAL A 240 -32.82 -19.26 -0.82
C VAL A 240 -31.44 -18.70 -0.50
N PHE A 241 -31.34 -17.38 -0.38
CA PHE A 241 -30.14 -16.76 0.17
C PHE A 241 -30.26 -16.84 1.69
N ASP A 242 -29.41 -17.63 2.32
CA ASP A 242 -29.18 -17.50 3.75
C ASP A 242 -28.58 -16.10 3.98
N PRO A 243 -29.32 -15.15 4.61
CA PRO A 243 -28.81 -13.81 4.80
C PRO A 243 -27.53 -13.91 5.62
N GLU A 244 -26.45 -13.32 5.08
CA GLU A 244 -25.18 -13.28 5.79
C GLU A 244 -25.43 -12.60 7.16
N PRO A 245 -25.05 -13.23 8.28
CA PRO A 245 -25.37 -12.70 9.60
C PRO A 245 -24.94 -11.24 9.71
N LEU A 246 -25.87 -10.38 10.13
CA LEU A 246 -25.59 -8.96 10.33
C LEU A 246 -24.36 -8.83 11.23
N GLN A 247 -23.27 -8.31 10.65
CA GLN A 247 -22.10 -7.99 11.46
C GLN A 247 -22.51 -6.89 12.43
N PRO A 248 -22.15 -7.01 13.73
CA PRO A 248 -22.39 -5.94 14.68
C PRO A 248 -21.80 -4.64 14.16
N PHE A 249 -22.64 -3.61 14.07
CA PHE A 249 -22.26 -2.30 13.58
C PHE A 249 -22.12 -1.33 14.75
N GLU A 250 -21.00 -0.63 14.79
CA GLU A 250 -20.63 0.30 15.85
C GLU A 250 -20.35 1.68 15.28
N LYS A 251 -20.46 2.72 16.10
CA LYS A 251 -20.21 4.10 15.66
C LYS A 251 -18.79 4.27 15.09
N ASP A 252 -17.83 3.52 15.63
CA ASP A 252 -16.42 3.59 15.24
C ASP A 252 -16.14 2.91 13.89
N ASP A 253 -17.10 2.15 13.35
CA ASP A 253 -17.04 1.60 11.99
C ASP A 253 -17.25 2.70 10.94
N LEU A 254 -17.80 3.86 11.31
CA LEU A 254 -17.91 5.03 10.43
C LEU A 254 -16.67 5.92 10.44
N TRP A 255 -15.69 5.62 11.30
CA TRP A 255 -14.48 6.43 11.34
C TRP A 255 -13.70 6.29 10.02
N PRO A 256 -13.35 7.41 9.37
CA PRO A 256 -12.53 7.37 8.17
C PRO A 256 -11.16 6.77 8.48
N SER A 257 -10.47 6.25 7.47
CA SER A 257 -9.19 5.55 7.66
C SER A 257 -8.19 6.41 8.44
N CYS A 258 -8.09 7.70 8.10
CA CYS A 258 -7.17 8.64 8.76
C CYS A 258 -7.61 9.12 10.16
N PHE A 259 -8.78 8.71 10.66
CA PHE A 259 -9.33 9.19 11.94
C PHE A 259 -8.36 8.98 13.11
N GLY A 260 -8.03 10.06 13.81
CA GLY A 260 -7.14 10.07 14.97
C GLY A 260 -5.69 9.70 14.66
N LEU A 261 -5.29 9.62 13.39
CA LEU A 261 -3.93 9.28 13.01
C LEU A 261 -2.96 10.42 13.39
N PRO A 262 -1.86 10.13 14.13
CA PRO A 262 -0.89 11.15 14.54
C PRO A 262 -0.37 11.95 13.35
N HIS A 263 -0.36 13.28 13.50
CA HIS A 263 0.19 14.22 12.52
C HIS A 263 -0.49 14.23 11.14
N ALA A 264 -1.61 13.52 10.98
CA ALA A 264 -2.32 13.43 9.71
C ALA A 264 -3.34 14.55 9.50
N ARG A 265 -3.97 15.02 10.59
CA ARG A 265 -5.01 16.04 10.51
C ARG A 265 -4.44 17.37 10.00
N ASN A 266 -5.04 17.92 8.95
CA ASN A 266 -4.80 19.28 8.48
C ASN A 266 -6.11 20.05 8.36
N PRO A 267 -6.54 20.82 9.37
CA PRO A 267 -7.86 21.47 9.36
C PRO A 267 -8.05 22.50 8.24
N GLU A 268 -6.96 23.00 7.65
CA GLU A 268 -6.98 24.03 6.62
C GLU A 268 -7.14 23.45 5.21
N ALA A 269 -7.04 22.12 5.05
CA ALA A 269 -7.08 21.46 3.75
C ALA A 269 -8.15 20.37 3.69
N SER A 270 -8.80 20.27 2.53
CA SER A 270 -9.63 19.12 2.18
C SER A 270 -8.76 17.85 2.15
N PRO A 271 -9.25 16.68 2.64
CA PRO A 271 -10.62 16.42 3.07
C PRO A 271 -10.92 16.75 4.54
N CYS A 272 -9.94 17.23 5.32
CA CYS A 272 -10.12 17.45 6.76
C CYS A 272 -11.02 18.65 7.08
N SER A 273 -10.99 19.71 6.25
CA SER A 273 -11.90 20.87 6.37
C SER A 273 -13.36 20.48 6.23
N ASP A 274 -13.65 19.47 5.40
CA ASP A 274 -15.00 19.06 5.01
C ASP A 274 -15.47 17.81 5.78
N CYS A 275 -14.62 17.27 6.67
CA CYS A 275 -14.85 16.02 7.36
C CYS A 275 -15.76 16.21 8.59
N ARG A 276 -16.93 15.55 8.57
CA ARG A 276 -17.88 15.54 9.71
C ARG A 276 -17.27 14.99 11.00
N GLU A 277 -16.26 14.14 10.89
CA GLU A 277 -15.58 13.51 12.02
C GLU A 277 -14.39 14.34 12.57
N CYS A 278 -14.19 15.58 12.09
CA CYS A 278 -13.00 16.37 12.42
C CYS A 278 -12.84 16.65 13.93
N ALA A 279 -13.94 16.90 14.65
CA ALA A 279 -13.92 17.15 16.09
C ALA A 279 -13.50 15.91 16.88
N GLY A 280 -14.12 14.74 16.61
CA GLY A 280 -13.73 13.48 17.22
C GLY A 280 -12.30 13.07 16.85
N CYS A 281 -11.91 13.29 15.60
CA CYS A 281 -10.56 13.02 15.09
C CYS A 281 -9.50 13.83 15.86
N LYS A 282 -9.77 15.11 16.16
CA LYS A 282 -8.88 15.95 16.98
C LYS A 282 -8.70 15.37 18.38
N LEU A 283 -9.80 15.08 19.08
CA LEU A 283 -9.76 14.58 20.46
C LEU A 283 -9.01 13.25 20.56
N VAL A 284 -9.31 12.31 19.66
CA VAL A 284 -8.59 11.02 19.63
C VAL A 284 -7.13 11.22 19.26
N GLY A 285 -6.83 12.04 18.24
CA GLY A 285 -5.46 12.34 17.82
C GLY A 285 -4.60 12.92 18.96
N GLU A 286 -5.12 13.90 19.72
CA GLU A 286 -4.45 14.46 20.89
C GLU A 286 -4.20 13.41 21.97
N GLY A 287 -5.19 12.54 22.23
CA GLY A 287 -5.04 11.40 23.15
C GLY A 287 -3.95 10.40 22.72
N ILE A 288 -3.82 10.14 21.41
CA ILE A 288 -2.75 9.29 20.87
C ILE A 288 -1.39 9.98 21.02
N LEU A 289 -1.28 11.26 20.70
CA LEU A 289 -0.03 12.03 20.84
C LEU A 289 0.44 12.07 22.30
N LYS A 290 -0.48 12.27 23.26
CA LYS A 290 -0.17 12.20 24.69
C LYS A 290 0.40 10.84 25.08
N LYS A 291 -0.22 9.74 24.64
CA LYS A 291 0.27 8.38 24.91
C LYS A 291 1.61 8.08 24.26
N LEU A 292 1.90 8.63 23.08
CA LEU A 292 3.22 8.51 22.44
C LEU A 292 4.29 9.24 23.26
N MET A 293 3.99 10.47 23.69
CA MET A 293 4.86 11.26 24.57
C MET A 293 5.16 10.53 25.88
N GLU A 294 4.14 10.00 26.55
CA GLU A 294 4.29 9.24 27.81
C GLU A 294 5.17 8.00 27.65
N ARG A 295 5.08 7.29 26.51
CA ARG A 295 5.82 6.03 26.28
C ARG A 295 7.26 6.23 25.81
N HIS A 296 7.49 7.23 24.96
CA HIS A 296 8.74 7.37 24.20
C HIS A 296 9.45 8.69 24.46
N GLY A 297 8.87 9.60 25.24
CA GLY A 297 9.40 10.96 25.43
C GLY A 297 9.29 11.85 24.19
N SER A 298 8.52 11.42 23.18
CA SER A 298 8.34 12.15 21.92
C SER A 298 7.00 11.81 21.27
N THR A 299 6.40 12.79 20.59
CA THR A 299 5.24 12.58 19.72
C THR A 299 5.61 12.04 18.34
N GLU A 300 6.91 12.01 17.99
CA GLU A 300 7.46 11.53 16.72
C GLU A 300 8.60 10.50 16.96
N PRO A 301 8.37 9.37 17.67
CA PRO A 301 9.46 8.48 18.09
C PRO A 301 10.32 7.97 16.93
N LYS A 302 9.69 7.71 15.78
CA LYS A 302 10.37 7.19 14.60
C LYS A 302 11.32 8.21 13.97
N ASP A 303 10.92 9.48 13.90
CA ASP A 303 11.74 10.54 13.32
C ASP A 303 12.91 10.89 14.23
N ASP A 304 12.70 10.89 15.55
CA ASP A 304 13.79 11.11 16.50
C ASP A 304 14.80 9.97 16.49
N HIS A 305 14.35 8.73 16.39
CA HIS A 305 15.25 7.59 16.20
C HIS A 305 16.10 7.73 14.92
N LYS A 306 15.49 8.15 13.80
CA LYS A 306 16.22 8.41 12.54
C LYS A 306 17.27 9.52 12.70
N LYS A 307 16.90 10.64 13.37
CA LYS A 307 17.83 11.75 13.64
C LYS A 307 19.01 11.28 14.48
N THR A 308 18.78 10.45 15.50
CA THR A 308 19.83 9.85 16.33
C THR A 308 20.78 8.99 15.52
N LEU A 309 20.27 8.04 14.72
CA LEU A 309 21.09 7.21 13.84
C LEU A 309 21.91 8.04 12.83
N ALA A 310 21.31 9.10 12.27
CA ALA A 310 22.03 9.99 11.35
C ALA A 310 23.17 10.74 12.04
N ARG A 311 22.96 11.23 13.27
CA ARG A 311 23.99 11.86 14.09
C ARG A 311 25.12 10.89 14.43
N GLU A 312 24.80 9.65 14.78
CA GLU A 312 25.79 8.59 15.06
C GLU A 312 26.62 8.24 13.83
N ARG A 313 25.98 8.07 12.67
CA ARG A 313 26.69 7.84 11.39
C ARG A 313 27.67 8.97 11.09
N LYS A 314 27.22 10.23 11.24
CA LYS A 314 28.07 11.41 11.01
C LYS A 314 29.22 11.51 12.02
N ARG A 315 28.98 11.17 13.29
CA ARG A 315 30.04 11.10 14.32
C ARG A 315 31.08 10.04 13.97
N LYS A 316 30.63 8.83 13.58
CA LYS A 316 31.51 7.73 13.16
C LYS A 316 32.32 8.11 11.91
N GLN A 317 31.69 8.70 10.91
CA GLN A 317 32.35 9.18 9.70
C GLN A 317 33.46 10.18 10.04
N ARG A 318 33.14 11.23 10.82
CA ARG A 318 34.14 12.23 11.24
C ARG A 318 35.30 11.64 12.04
N ARG A 319 35.04 10.61 12.85
CA ARG A 319 36.10 9.90 13.58
C ARG A 319 37.04 9.16 12.63
N LEU A 320 36.48 8.41 11.67
CA LEU A 320 37.26 7.70 10.64
C LEU A 320 38.05 8.67 9.75
N GLU A 321 37.48 9.81 9.39
CA GLU A 321 38.18 10.86 8.62
C GLU A 321 39.36 11.44 9.40
N LYS A 322 39.21 11.68 10.71
CA LYS A 322 40.32 12.11 11.57
C LYS A 322 41.40 11.04 11.70
N GLU A 323 41.02 9.78 11.92
CA GLU A 323 41.95 8.65 12.02
C GLU A 323 42.76 8.47 10.73
N ARG A 324 42.11 8.59 9.55
CA ARG A 324 42.80 8.57 8.25
C ARG A 324 43.75 9.76 8.10
N ALA A 325 43.30 10.97 8.40
CA ALA A 325 44.15 12.15 8.35
C ALA A 325 45.38 12.04 9.27
N THR A 326 45.27 11.41 10.45
CA THR A 326 46.42 11.15 11.34
C THR A 326 47.32 10.02 10.85
N THR A 327 46.79 9.06 10.08
CA THR A 327 47.58 7.95 9.52
C THR A 327 48.35 8.40 8.28
N ASP A 328 47.71 9.20 7.42
CA ASP A 328 48.32 9.81 6.23
C ASP A 328 49.31 10.94 6.59
N ALA A 329 49.18 11.54 7.78
CA ALA A 329 50.11 12.55 8.31
C ALA A 329 51.31 11.97 9.07
N LYS A 330 51.54 10.65 9.02
CA LYS A 330 52.76 10.01 9.55
C LYS A 330 53.72 9.81 8.37
N PRO A 331 54.58 10.79 8.02
CA PRO A 331 55.54 10.61 6.94
C PRO A 331 56.50 9.48 7.32
N GLU A 332 56.80 8.64 6.33
CA GLU A 332 57.94 7.74 6.29
C GLU A 332 59.21 8.51 6.64
N ASN A 333 59.56 8.54 7.92
CA ASN A 333 60.87 8.99 8.36
C ASN A 333 61.37 8.02 9.42
N GLU A 334 61.43 6.74 9.06
CA GLU A 334 62.22 5.77 9.79
C GLU A 334 62.69 4.68 8.83
N THR A 335 64.01 4.54 8.75
CA THR A 335 64.82 3.51 8.08
C THR A 335 64.97 3.59 6.55
N ARG A 336 66.13 4.07 6.08
CA ARG A 336 67.28 3.19 5.76
C ARG A 336 68.47 4.00 5.21
N ALA A 337 69.33 4.48 6.10
CA ALA A 337 70.71 4.79 5.74
C ALA A 337 71.42 3.45 5.48
N LEU A 338 71.62 3.12 4.20
CA LEU A 338 72.52 2.06 3.77
C LEU A 338 73.73 2.75 3.15
N ASP A 339 74.85 2.70 3.88
CA ASP A 339 76.18 2.81 3.28
C ASP A 339 76.32 1.75 2.19
N LEU A 340 76.59 2.18 0.96
CA LEU A 340 77.07 1.32 -0.12
C LEU A 340 78.48 1.79 -0.54
N PRO A 341 79.49 0.91 -0.52
CA PRO A 341 80.76 1.14 -1.21
C PRO A 341 80.65 0.81 -2.71
N PRO A 342 81.63 1.23 -3.53
CA PRO A 342 81.54 1.17 -4.99
C PRO A 342 81.98 -0.19 -5.57
N GLU A 343 81.76 -0.35 -6.88
CA GLU A 343 82.13 -1.47 -7.79
C GLU A 343 81.05 -2.57 -7.93
N ASN A 344 80.71 -3.14 -9.10
CA ASN A 344 81.49 -3.37 -10.32
C ASN A 344 80.57 -3.59 -11.55
N ARG A 345 81.16 -3.42 -12.74
CA ARG A 345 80.60 -3.66 -14.08
C ARG A 345 80.11 -5.11 -14.29
N ALA A 346 79.05 -5.30 -15.09
CA ALA A 346 79.07 -6.03 -16.38
C ALA A 346 77.66 -6.46 -16.91
N SER A 347 77.52 -6.40 -18.24
CA SER A 347 76.65 -7.19 -19.15
C SER A 347 75.13 -6.94 -19.12
N ILE A 348 74.51 -6.28 -20.11
CA ILE A 348 74.26 -6.61 -21.54
C ILE A 348 73.29 -7.81 -21.74
N GLY A 349 71.99 -7.48 -21.85
CA GLY A 349 70.99 -7.93 -22.85
C GLY A 349 70.34 -9.33 -22.75
N PRO A 350 69.24 -9.60 -23.50
CA PRO A 350 68.21 -8.68 -24.02
C PRO A 350 66.76 -9.22 -23.96
N GLU A 351 65.82 -8.37 -24.40
CA GLU A 351 64.54 -8.67 -25.09
C GLU A 351 63.49 -9.59 -24.44
N ILE A 352 62.33 -9.02 -24.04
CA ILE A 352 61.00 -9.58 -24.36
C ILE A 352 60.01 -8.44 -24.66
N THR A 353 59.26 -8.66 -25.73
CA THR A 353 58.45 -7.77 -26.55
C THR A 353 57.06 -7.44 -25.99
N LEU A 354 56.55 -6.31 -26.48
CA LEU A 354 55.23 -5.71 -26.29
C LEU A 354 54.06 -6.61 -26.74
N GLY A 355 52.96 -6.57 -25.98
CA GLY A 355 51.64 -7.03 -26.40
C GLY A 355 50.56 -6.01 -26.02
N SER A 356 50.09 -5.25 -27.00
CA SER A 356 48.86 -4.44 -26.90
C SER A 356 47.63 -5.28 -27.28
N PRO A 357 46.42 -4.95 -26.78
CA PRO A 357 45.19 -5.70 -27.03
C PRO A 357 44.43 -5.19 -28.26
N GLU A 358 43.87 -6.11 -29.05
CA GLU A 358 42.98 -5.80 -30.18
C GLU A 358 41.53 -5.49 -29.73
N ALA A 359 40.96 -4.50 -30.41
CA ALA A 359 39.56 -4.11 -30.49
C ALA A 359 38.70 -5.28 -31.04
N GLY A 360 37.42 -5.45 -30.68
CA GLY A 360 36.32 -4.52 -30.98
C GLY A 360 35.56 -5.02 -32.22
N VAL A 361 34.57 -5.90 -32.02
CA VAL A 361 33.64 -6.33 -33.05
C VAL A 361 32.29 -5.66 -32.82
N THR A 362 31.98 -4.70 -33.69
CA THR A 362 30.64 -4.19 -33.97
C THR A 362 30.07 -4.93 -35.17
N LEU A 363 28.87 -5.50 -35.04
CA LEU A 363 28.03 -5.87 -36.18
C LEU A 363 26.65 -5.23 -36.00
N SER A 364 26.39 -4.25 -36.85
CA SER A 364 25.06 -3.76 -37.18
C SER A 364 24.60 -4.50 -38.44
N ASN A 365 23.43 -5.13 -38.36
CA ASN A 365 22.31 -5.00 -39.29
C ASN A 365 21.12 -5.83 -38.82
#